data_AF-A0A0F9T2B6-F1
#
_entry.id   AF-A0A0F9T2B6-F1
#
_cell.length_a   1.000
_cell.length_b   1.000
_cell.length_c   1.000
_cell.angle_alpha   90.00
_cell.angle_beta   90.00
_cell.angle_gamma   90.00
#
_symmetry.space_group_name_H-M   'P 1'
#
loop_
_entity.id
_entity.type
_entity.pdbx_description
1 polymer ?
#
loop_
_entity_poly.entity_id
_entity_poly.type
_entity_poly.pdbx_seq_one_letter_code
_entity_poly.pdbx_strand_id
1 'polypeptide(L)'
;MVDLKMDGIRRWKFTSSAGVIELINTDFWIDYDSTVQGTGTAELSLTLTNIWQHSDLDLLQGLARRKFVEDRLKELHWDHVGKKGTLIIDEGTPQEVTIDGVTLLDVVTEMGDLNDLMEYSLVFSFPLTSSSGTGGVEIARELSFLAWGHNFAQKSEKLNLSPWNNQNSGGLTPDDIIAPDGALTADKLTDSDGGNFFRVQQTVPLGSTKPDLYEFTLFVPVLSSQTLWQGFIAEVAGGGTPVDTAYTIDQVNGALVLRAGSVAAQFTRVDRFNADWWRIGIRLQNNASGNDDAVIRLQPTVNTDGTGTWVASVTGDNHTWGFQVSRVHANKTSLIPYVPTDAAAIGTTPLAPSLENYVIAREREDRAVFKDVFRASPIRVAGSPGRVRLNVVGIKQLTTQTEATLLQRQEAEGIIEAWNDLVGKDGLLRIDNGVTGEEQIAAHLSGVSIGDLRLPDAVTFDLRFETEYSE
;
A
#
# COMPACT_ATOMS: atom_id res chain seq x y z
N MET A 1 -10.58 6.37 29.13
CA MET A 1 -9.72 7.34 28.44
C MET A 1 -9.99 7.17 26.95
N VAL A 2 -10.19 8.26 26.21
CA VAL A 2 -10.78 8.22 24.86
C VAL A 2 -9.85 7.49 23.90
N ASP A 3 -10.42 6.51 23.21
CA ASP A 3 -9.84 5.77 22.09
C ASP A 3 -9.60 6.75 20.93
N LEU A 4 -8.44 7.41 20.94
CA LEU A 4 -8.09 8.44 19.96
C LEU A 4 -7.55 7.74 18.71
N LYS A 5 -8.48 7.30 17.85
CA LYS A 5 -8.17 6.92 16.47
C LYS A 5 -7.67 8.16 15.75
N MET A 6 -6.44 8.08 15.27
CA MET A 6 -5.65 9.25 14.94
C MET A 6 -5.10 9.13 13.51
N ASP A 7 -5.95 9.38 12.52
CA ASP A 7 -5.58 9.45 11.10
C ASP A 7 -4.89 10.80 10.76
N GLY A 8 -3.93 10.80 9.83
CA GLY A 8 -3.32 12.01 9.24
C GLY A 8 -1.79 12.11 9.30
N ILE A 9 -1.21 13.03 8.52
CA ILE A 9 0.21 13.37 8.54
C ILE A 9 0.60 13.85 9.95
N ARG A 10 1.52 13.14 10.59
CA ARG A 10 2.00 13.46 11.95
C ARG A 10 3.45 13.87 11.96
N ARG A 11 3.82 14.56 13.03
CA ARG A 11 5.20 14.96 13.32
C ARG A 11 5.61 14.27 14.60
N TRP A 12 6.77 13.63 14.57
CA TRP A 12 7.38 13.15 15.79
C TRP A 12 8.83 13.61 15.85
N LYS A 13 9.31 13.72 17.08
CA LYS A 13 10.63 14.24 17.39
C LYS A 13 11.22 13.49 18.57
N PHE A 14 12.43 12.97 18.39
CA PHE A 14 13.20 12.36 19.44
C PHE A 14 14.44 13.20 19.72
N THR A 15 14.53 13.72 20.94
CA THR A 15 15.68 14.52 21.41
C THR A 15 16.49 13.69 22.39
N SER A 16 17.74 13.38 22.03
CA SER A 16 18.68 12.66 22.90
C SER A 16 19.94 13.49 23.13
N SER A 17 20.91 12.96 23.88
CA SER A 17 22.23 13.61 24.00
C SER A 17 23.04 13.64 22.70
N ALA A 18 22.68 12.82 21.70
CA ALA A 18 23.31 12.80 20.38
C ALA A 18 22.80 13.92 19.47
N GLY A 19 21.61 14.48 19.75
CA GLY A 19 21.00 15.51 18.92
C GLY A 19 19.48 15.41 18.90
N VAL A 20 18.89 16.08 17.91
CA VAL A 20 17.45 16.08 17.64
C VAL A 20 17.24 15.41 16.30
N ILE A 21 16.40 14.36 16.27
CA ILE A 21 15.86 13.81 15.04
C ILE A 21 14.36 14.06 15.01
N GLU A 22 13.90 14.57 13.88
CA GLU A 22 12.49 14.76 13.59
C GLU A 22 12.18 14.17 12.22
N LEU A 23 11.00 13.55 12.11
CA LEU A 23 10.40 13.26 10.81
C LEU A 23 9.13 14.09 10.70
N ILE A 24 9.13 14.98 9.71
CA ILE A 24 7.95 15.73 9.29
C ILE A 24 7.34 15.05 8.09
N ASN A 25 6.01 15.11 7.99
CA ASN A 25 5.29 14.54 6.85
C ASN A 25 5.61 13.05 6.67
N THR A 26 5.50 12.25 7.72
CA THR A 26 5.58 10.79 7.64
C THR A 26 4.34 10.20 8.27
N ASP A 27 3.69 9.30 7.55
CA ASP A 27 2.64 8.49 8.13
C ASP A 27 3.31 7.41 8.97
N PHE A 28 2.95 7.36 10.25
CA PHE A 28 3.44 6.35 11.17
C PHE A 28 2.28 5.79 11.98
N TRP A 29 2.44 4.53 12.34
CA TRP A 29 1.60 3.81 13.25
C TRP A 29 2.34 3.63 14.56
N ILE A 30 1.62 3.65 15.68
CA ILE A 30 2.16 3.30 16.99
C ILE A 30 1.53 1.97 17.38
N ASP A 31 2.34 0.95 17.57
CA ASP A 31 1.97 -0.30 18.21
C ASP A 31 2.52 -0.33 19.65
N TYR A 32 1.72 -0.81 20.59
CA TYR A 32 2.06 -0.83 22.01
C TYR A 32 1.95 -2.26 22.54
N ASP A 33 3.10 -2.85 22.87
CA ASP A 33 3.16 -4.16 23.51
C ASP A 33 3.43 -4.03 25.01
N SER A 34 2.39 -4.31 25.81
CA SER A 34 2.50 -4.32 27.28
C SER A 34 2.88 -5.69 27.87
N THR A 35 3.18 -6.69 27.04
CA THR A 35 3.45 -8.06 27.50
C THR A 35 4.79 -8.23 28.21
N VAL A 36 5.67 -7.22 28.22
CA VAL A 36 6.88 -7.21 29.08
C VAL A 36 6.50 -6.87 30.53
N GLN A 37 5.61 -7.66 31.14
CA GLN A 37 5.30 -7.54 32.56
C GLN A 37 6.45 -8.10 33.41
N GLY A 38 7.15 -7.21 34.14
CA GLY A 38 8.07 -7.60 35.21
C GLY A 38 9.36 -6.80 35.34
N THR A 39 9.71 -5.95 34.35
CA THR A 39 11.00 -5.24 34.32
C THR A 39 10.92 -3.76 34.71
N GLY A 40 9.71 -3.21 34.91
CA GLY A 40 9.52 -1.78 35.20
C GLY A 40 9.67 -0.86 33.98
N THR A 41 9.77 -1.43 32.78
CA THR A 41 9.82 -0.74 31.49
C THR A 41 8.71 -1.27 30.58
N ALA A 42 8.05 -0.39 29.83
CA ALA A 42 7.17 -0.78 28.72
C ALA A 42 7.84 -0.47 27.39
N GLU A 43 7.51 -1.25 26.36
CA GLU A 43 8.01 -1.08 25.00
C GLU A 43 6.95 -0.40 24.14
N LEU A 44 7.39 0.52 23.29
CA LEU A 44 6.58 1.26 22.34
C LEU A 44 7.21 1.05 20.96
N SER A 45 6.49 0.40 20.05
CA SER A 45 6.94 0.16 18.68
C SER A 45 6.31 1.20 17.76
N LEU A 46 7.12 2.02 17.08
CA LEU A 46 6.65 2.93 16.03
C LEU A 46 6.87 2.29 14.68
N THR A 47 5.80 1.97 13.97
CA THR A 47 5.87 1.39 12.63
C THR A 47 5.62 2.47 11.57
N LEU A 48 6.65 2.88 10.84
CA LEU A 48 6.49 3.74 9.67
C LEU A 48 6.04 2.89 8.48
N THR A 49 4.94 3.26 7.82
CA THR A 49 4.48 2.58 6.58
C THR A 49 4.21 3.57 5.47
N ASN A 50 4.06 3.07 4.24
CA ASN A 50 3.58 3.84 3.10
C ASN A 50 4.36 5.12 2.78
N ILE A 51 5.66 5.17 3.08
CA ILE A 51 6.53 6.31 2.72
C ILE A 51 6.49 6.60 1.20
N TRP A 52 6.15 5.58 0.40
CA TRP A 52 6.14 5.62 -1.05
C TRP A 52 4.76 5.82 -1.72
N GLN A 53 3.64 5.56 -1.02
CA GLN A 53 2.31 5.41 -1.64
C GLN A 53 1.36 6.62 -1.46
N HIS A 54 1.87 7.85 -1.35
CA HIS A 54 0.97 8.97 -1.62
C HIS A 54 0.73 9.02 -3.13
N SER A 55 -0.51 8.71 -3.54
CA SER A 55 -1.01 8.83 -4.93
C SER A 55 -0.75 10.19 -5.57
N ASP A 56 -0.44 11.18 -4.74
CA ASP A 56 -0.35 12.59 -5.10
C ASP A 56 1.10 13.03 -5.36
N LEU A 57 2.10 12.17 -5.11
CA LEU A 57 3.50 12.46 -5.41
C LEU A 57 3.86 11.93 -6.80
N ASP A 58 4.55 12.76 -7.59
CA ASP A 58 5.26 12.24 -8.75
C ASP A 58 6.38 11.27 -8.29
N LEU A 59 6.80 10.37 -9.20
CA LEU A 59 7.80 9.33 -8.90
C LEU A 59 9.10 9.91 -8.31
N LEU A 60 9.54 11.08 -8.78
CA LEU A 60 10.78 11.70 -8.36
C LEU A 60 10.66 12.24 -6.93
N GLN A 61 9.54 12.86 -6.59
CA GLN A 61 9.21 13.34 -5.25
C GLN A 61 9.07 12.17 -4.26
N GLY A 62 8.46 11.07 -4.69
CA GLY A 62 8.37 9.83 -3.89
C GLY A 62 9.74 9.23 -3.57
N LEU A 63 10.63 9.14 -4.56
CA LEU A 63 12.01 8.66 -4.37
C LEU A 63 12.85 9.58 -3.47
N ALA A 64 12.76 10.89 -3.66
CA ALA A 64 13.47 11.86 -2.82
C ALA A 64 12.99 11.78 -1.35
N ARG A 65 11.67 11.64 -1.13
CA ARG A 65 11.10 11.47 0.21
C ARG A 65 11.56 10.17 0.85
N ARG A 66 11.55 9.05 0.10
CA ARG A 66 12.07 7.76 0.59
C ARG A 66 13.53 7.87 1.01
N LYS A 67 14.39 8.41 0.14
CA LYS A 67 15.82 8.60 0.43
C LYS A 67 16.03 9.43 1.69
N PHE A 68 15.26 10.51 1.86
CA PHE A 68 15.31 11.34 3.05
C PHE A 68 14.94 10.56 4.31
N VAL A 69 13.88 9.75 4.29
CA VAL A 69 13.46 8.94 5.45
C VAL A 69 14.50 7.84 5.75
N GLU A 70 15.00 7.15 4.73
CA GLU A 70 16.07 6.14 4.87
C GLU A 70 17.33 6.71 5.53
N ASP A 71 17.77 7.90 5.11
CA ASP A 71 18.96 8.54 5.67
C ASP A 71 18.75 8.92 7.14
N ARG A 72 17.56 9.43 7.50
CA ARG A 72 17.20 9.74 8.89
C ARG A 72 17.08 8.49 9.77
N LEU A 73 16.61 7.38 9.23
CA LEU A 73 16.52 6.13 9.98
C LEU A 73 17.90 5.51 10.22
N LYS A 74 18.84 5.67 9.28
CA LYS A 74 20.25 5.32 9.51
C LYS A 74 20.89 6.16 10.60
N GLU A 75 20.65 7.47 10.59
CA GLU A 75 21.08 8.39 11.66
C GLU A 75 20.49 7.95 13.01
N LEU A 76 19.19 7.62 13.05
CA LEU A 76 18.53 7.14 14.26
C LEU A 76 19.16 5.83 14.77
N HIS A 77 19.40 4.87 13.86
CA HIS A 77 20.01 3.59 14.21
C HIS A 77 21.45 3.75 14.73
N TRP A 78 22.27 4.59 14.08
CA TRP A 78 23.68 4.73 14.41
C TRP A 78 23.94 5.62 15.63
N ASP A 79 23.24 6.75 15.72
CA ASP A 79 23.58 7.80 16.69
C ASP A 79 22.66 7.79 17.93
N HIS A 80 21.43 7.28 17.79
CA HIS A 80 20.40 7.38 18.83
C HIS A 80 20.05 6.06 19.53
N VAL A 81 20.33 4.90 18.96
CA VAL A 81 20.07 3.60 19.62
C VAL A 81 20.87 3.47 20.93
N GLY A 82 20.19 3.01 21.98
CA GLY A 82 20.69 2.92 23.36
C GLY A 82 20.76 4.25 24.11
N LYS A 83 20.38 5.38 23.49
CA LYS A 83 20.38 6.70 24.16
C LYS A 83 19.03 6.98 24.80
N LYS A 84 19.08 7.59 25.98
CA LYS A 84 17.90 8.16 26.65
C LYS A 84 17.61 9.56 26.12
N GLY A 85 16.33 9.89 26.01
CA GLY A 85 15.86 11.14 25.46
C GLY A 85 14.40 11.43 25.79
N THR A 86 13.86 12.42 25.08
CA THR A 86 12.46 12.84 25.12
C THR A 86 11.84 12.57 23.74
N LEU A 87 10.73 11.84 23.72
CA LEU A 87 9.93 11.58 22.53
C LEU A 87 8.70 12.49 22.53
N ILE A 88 8.53 13.28 21.49
CA ILE A 88 7.36 14.11 21.25
C ILE A 88 6.60 13.51 20.07
N ILE A 89 5.32 13.24 20.27
CA ILE A 89 4.39 12.73 19.25
C ILE A 89 3.39 13.85 18.97
N ASP A 90 3.08 14.09 17.70
CA ASP A 90 2.19 15.15 17.21
C ASP A 90 2.66 16.58 17.53
N GLU A 91 3.96 16.81 17.41
CA GLU A 91 4.59 18.11 17.71
C GLU A 91 3.87 19.26 16.98
N GLY A 92 3.47 20.28 17.75
CA GLY A 92 2.79 21.48 17.26
C GLY A 92 1.28 21.35 17.07
N THR A 93 0.67 20.23 17.46
CA THR A 93 -0.78 20.04 17.40
C THR A 93 -1.44 20.09 18.79
N PRO A 94 -2.77 20.28 18.89
CA PRO A 94 -3.49 20.14 20.16
C PRO A 94 -3.40 18.74 20.80
N GLN A 95 -2.93 17.73 20.05
CA GLN A 95 -2.77 16.35 20.46
C GLN A 95 -1.34 16.01 20.91
N GLU A 96 -0.43 16.98 20.97
CA GLU A 96 0.98 16.76 21.31
C GLU A 96 1.15 15.98 22.62
N VAL A 97 1.90 14.87 22.56
CA VAL A 97 2.28 14.04 23.71
C VAL A 97 3.80 14.07 23.85
N THR A 98 4.28 14.48 25.03
CA THR A 98 5.71 14.45 25.38
C THR A 98 5.98 13.35 26.39
N ILE A 99 6.93 12.47 26.10
CA ILE A 99 7.35 11.34 26.92
C ILE A 99 8.83 11.47 27.23
N ASP A 100 9.18 11.71 28.50
CA ASP A 100 10.57 11.84 28.96
C ASP A 100 11.17 10.49 29.38
N GLY A 101 12.50 10.41 29.30
CA GLY A 101 13.26 9.25 29.79
C GLY A 101 13.14 8.01 28.90
N VAL A 102 12.69 8.19 27.66
CA VAL A 102 12.54 7.15 26.65
C VAL A 102 13.92 6.73 26.14
N THR A 103 14.17 5.44 26.01
CA THR A 103 15.38 4.89 25.37
C THR A 103 15.00 4.26 24.04
N LEU A 104 15.59 4.71 22.94
CA LEU A 104 15.46 4.00 21.66
C LEU A 104 16.26 2.70 21.76
N LEU A 105 15.59 1.56 21.73
CA LEU A 105 16.19 0.24 21.83
C LEU A 105 16.71 -0.28 20.50
N ASP A 106 15.94 -0.10 19.44
CA ASP A 106 16.31 -0.57 18.10
C ASP A 106 15.56 0.16 16.99
N VAL A 107 16.10 0.04 15.78
CA VAL A 107 15.50 0.49 14.52
C VAL A 107 15.53 -0.71 13.58
N VAL A 108 14.42 -1.43 13.52
CA VAL A 108 14.30 -2.61 12.69
C VAL A 108 13.75 -2.20 11.33
N THR A 109 14.51 -2.50 10.28
CA THR A 109 14.05 -2.35 8.90
C THR A 109 13.45 -3.67 8.47
N GLU A 110 12.13 -3.73 8.32
CA GLU A 110 11.46 -4.86 7.69
C GLU A 110 11.24 -4.50 6.23
N MET A 111 12.09 -5.06 5.36
CA MET A 111 11.78 -5.09 3.94
C MET A 111 10.57 -6.00 3.79
N GLY A 112 9.41 -5.40 3.53
CA GLY A 112 8.30 -6.16 2.98
C GLY A 112 8.73 -6.81 1.67
N ASP A 113 8.11 -7.94 1.31
CA ASP A 113 8.46 -8.75 0.14
C ASP A 113 8.32 -8.01 -1.22
N LEU A 114 7.97 -6.72 -1.21
CA LEU A 114 7.76 -5.87 -2.37
C LEU A 114 8.49 -4.55 -2.13
N ASN A 115 9.37 -4.14 -3.06
CA ASN A 115 10.15 -2.89 -3.06
C ASN A 115 9.32 -1.58 -2.87
N ASP A 116 8.00 -1.68 -2.78
CA ASP A 116 7.01 -0.62 -2.70
C ASP A 116 6.61 -0.27 -1.25
N LEU A 117 6.89 -1.16 -0.28
CA LEU A 117 6.58 -0.95 1.13
C LEU A 117 7.83 -1.22 1.97
N MET A 118 8.41 -0.16 2.51
CA MET A 118 9.37 -0.27 3.61
C MET A 118 8.65 -0.02 4.90
N GLU A 119 8.66 -1.02 5.76
CA GLU A 119 8.16 -0.95 7.12
C GLU A 119 9.36 -0.75 8.04
N TYR A 120 9.27 0.25 8.92
CA TYR A 120 10.32 0.52 9.89
C TYR A 120 9.73 0.50 11.27
N SER A 121 10.22 -0.39 12.12
CA SER A 121 9.81 -0.51 13.51
C SER A 121 10.85 0.13 14.42
N LEU A 122 10.51 1.25 15.05
CA LEU A 122 11.32 1.88 16.08
C LEU A 122 10.87 1.37 17.44
N VAL A 123 11.74 0.67 18.16
CA VAL A 123 11.38 0.14 19.48
C VAL A 123 11.91 1.09 20.53
N PHE A 124 11.04 1.69 21.31
CA PHE A 124 11.37 2.54 22.44
C PHE A 124 11.04 1.84 23.75
N SER A 125 11.85 2.03 24.79
CA SER A 125 11.48 1.68 26.17
C SER A 125 11.29 2.92 27.02
N PHE A 126 10.29 2.91 27.89
CA PHE A 126 10.06 4.01 28.82
C PHE A 126 9.84 3.50 30.26
N PRO A 127 10.27 4.26 31.28
CA PRO A 127 10.10 3.86 32.67
C PRO A 127 8.62 3.95 33.09
N LEU A 128 8.08 2.86 33.63
CA LEU A 128 6.71 2.80 34.14
C LEU A 128 6.53 3.47 35.51
N THR A 129 7.64 3.81 36.17
CA THR A 129 7.66 4.43 37.50
C THR A 129 8.09 5.89 37.37
N SER A 130 7.15 6.82 37.61
CA SER A 130 7.50 8.21 37.87
C SER A 130 8.21 8.28 39.23
N SER A 131 9.26 9.12 39.34
CA SER A 131 9.91 9.43 40.62
C SER A 131 8.99 10.16 41.61
N SER A 132 7.75 10.50 41.20
CA SER A 132 6.74 11.20 42.00
C SER A 132 5.62 10.29 42.54
N GLY A 133 5.68 8.97 42.36
CA GLY A 133 4.70 8.03 42.94
C GLY A 133 3.27 8.17 42.40
N THR A 134 3.08 8.91 41.31
CA THR A 134 1.79 8.99 40.60
C THR A 134 1.91 8.08 39.37
N GLY A 135 1.10 7.02 39.35
CA GLY A 135 1.19 5.92 38.38
C GLY A 135 1.37 6.40 36.94
N GLY A 136 2.28 5.74 36.22
CA GLY A 136 2.57 6.02 34.81
C GLY A 136 1.28 6.10 34.00
N VAL A 137 1.22 7.10 33.12
CA VAL A 137 0.12 7.30 32.18
C VAL A 137 0.04 6.04 31.31
N GLU A 138 -1.05 5.29 31.48
CA GLU A 138 -1.43 4.19 30.60
C GLU A 138 -1.72 4.78 29.22
N ILE A 139 -0.73 4.72 28.32
CA ILE A 139 -0.93 5.03 26.90
C ILE A 139 -1.80 3.88 26.34
N ALA A 140 -2.87 4.25 25.64
CA ALA A 140 -3.99 3.38 25.29
C ALA A 140 -3.60 2.03 24.69
N ARG A 141 -4.34 0.98 25.07
CA ARG A 141 -4.00 -0.45 24.90
C ARG A 141 -4.23 -1.06 23.51
N GLU A 142 -4.64 -0.31 22.50
CA GLU A 142 -4.88 -0.91 21.17
C GLU A 142 -5.00 0.19 20.10
N LEU A 143 -4.00 0.31 19.21
CA LEU A 143 -4.09 1.12 18.00
C LEU A 143 -3.90 0.18 16.80
N SER A 144 -5.01 -0.39 16.32
CA SER A 144 -5.02 -1.25 15.13
C SER A 144 -5.18 -0.41 13.87
N PHE A 145 -4.31 -0.63 12.88
CA PHE A 145 -4.32 0.09 11.61
C PHE A 145 -4.46 -0.84 10.41
N LEU A 146 -5.26 -0.36 9.45
CA LEU A 146 -5.85 -1.14 8.38
C LEU A 146 -4.93 -1.14 7.15
N ALA A 147 -4.53 -2.32 6.69
CA ALA A 147 -4.13 -2.49 5.30
C ALA A 147 -5.26 -1.93 4.41
N TRP A 148 -4.89 -1.05 3.48
CA TRP A 148 -5.84 -0.35 2.63
C TRP A 148 -6.70 -1.36 1.86
N GLY A 149 -8.00 -1.10 1.80
CA GLY A 149 -8.99 -2.03 1.24
C GLY A 149 -8.73 -2.26 -0.25
N HIS A 150 -8.13 -3.40 -0.58
CA HIS A 150 -8.00 -3.89 -1.95
C HIS A 150 -9.38 -4.04 -2.58
N ASN A 151 -9.60 -3.50 -3.78
CA ASN A 151 -10.83 -3.77 -4.52
C ASN A 151 -10.68 -5.06 -5.34
N PHE A 152 -11.32 -6.12 -4.88
CA PHE A 152 -11.37 -7.40 -5.59
C PHE A 152 -12.30 -7.35 -6.82
N ALA A 153 -13.26 -6.43 -6.87
CA ALA A 153 -14.11 -6.26 -8.05
C ALA A 153 -13.27 -5.74 -9.23
N GLN A 154 -13.59 -6.18 -10.45
CA GLN A 154 -12.94 -5.73 -11.68
C GLN A 154 -13.89 -4.83 -12.47
N LYS A 155 -13.34 -3.89 -13.27
CA LYS A 155 -14.17 -3.01 -14.10
C LYS A 155 -15.26 -2.34 -13.25
N SER A 156 -14.87 -1.82 -12.07
CA SER A 156 -15.82 -1.33 -11.05
C SER A 156 -16.75 -0.22 -11.55
N GLU A 157 -16.42 0.39 -12.68
CA GLU A 157 -17.11 1.52 -13.30
C GLU A 157 -17.64 1.21 -14.69
N LYS A 158 -17.50 -0.05 -15.17
CA LYS A 158 -17.86 -0.46 -16.54
C LYS A 158 -18.61 -1.78 -16.51
N LEU A 159 -19.88 -1.74 -16.09
CA LEU A 159 -20.74 -2.92 -15.93
C LEU A 159 -21.08 -3.60 -17.24
N ASN A 160 -20.97 -2.89 -18.36
CA ASN A 160 -21.20 -3.43 -19.69
C ASN A 160 -20.03 -4.29 -20.21
N LEU A 161 -18.93 -4.42 -19.46
CA LEU A 161 -17.75 -5.16 -19.85
C LEU A 161 -17.53 -6.40 -18.96
N SER A 162 -16.91 -7.44 -19.54
CA SER A 162 -16.42 -8.60 -18.79
C SER A 162 -15.47 -8.15 -17.67
N PRO A 163 -15.57 -8.74 -16.45
CA PRO A 163 -16.26 -9.99 -16.14
C PRO A 163 -17.68 -9.82 -15.57
N TRP A 164 -18.31 -8.65 -15.71
CA TRP A 164 -19.71 -8.49 -15.37
C TRP A 164 -20.59 -9.30 -16.32
N ASN A 165 -21.57 -9.99 -15.77
CA ASN A 165 -22.51 -10.81 -16.54
C ASN A 165 -23.95 -10.42 -16.24
N ASN A 166 -24.72 -10.27 -17.33
CA ASN A 166 -26.15 -10.08 -17.28
C ASN A 166 -26.85 -11.42 -17.08
N GLN A 167 -27.91 -11.43 -16.28
CA GLN A 167 -28.80 -12.57 -16.14
C GLN A 167 -30.24 -12.13 -16.33
N ASN A 168 -31.01 -12.95 -17.06
CA ASN A 168 -32.37 -12.66 -17.51
C ASN A 168 -32.46 -11.48 -18.50
N SER A 169 -33.67 -11.13 -18.91
CA SER A 169 -33.88 -10.16 -20.01
C SER A 169 -33.82 -8.71 -19.52
N GLY A 170 -32.80 -7.98 -19.93
CA GLY A 170 -32.67 -6.56 -19.61
C GLY A 170 -31.56 -5.90 -20.40
N GLY A 171 -31.26 -4.66 -20.03
CA GLY A 171 -30.32 -3.80 -20.73
C GLY A 171 -29.33 -3.12 -19.78
N LEU A 172 -28.18 -2.78 -20.34
CA LEU A 172 -27.20 -1.89 -19.76
C LEU A 172 -26.97 -0.75 -20.76
N THR A 173 -27.15 0.49 -20.31
CA THR A 173 -26.71 1.68 -21.04
C THR A 173 -25.47 2.21 -20.32
N PRO A 174 -24.27 2.07 -20.91
CA PRO A 174 -23.05 2.54 -20.26
C PRO A 174 -22.96 4.06 -20.26
N ASP A 175 -22.24 4.62 -19.29
CA ASP A 175 -21.84 6.04 -19.28
C ASP A 175 -23.03 7.02 -19.44
N ASP A 176 -24.13 6.77 -18.73
CA ASP A 176 -25.42 7.46 -18.90
C ASP A 176 -25.52 8.77 -18.11
N ILE A 177 -24.94 8.84 -16.91
CA ILE A 177 -24.93 10.05 -16.06
C ILE A 177 -23.55 10.32 -15.44
N ILE A 178 -23.36 11.54 -14.91
CA ILE A 178 -22.12 11.96 -14.24
C ILE A 178 -22.00 11.22 -12.91
N ALA A 179 -20.94 10.42 -12.79
CA ALA A 179 -20.57 9.63 -11.63
C ALA A 179 -20.01 10.50 -10.49
N PRO A 180 -19.83 9.93 -9.27
CA PRO A 180 -19.32 10.67 -8.11
C PRO A 180 -17.93 11.31 -8.28
N ASP A 181 -17.12 10.78 -9.21
CA ASP A 181 -15.80 11.30 -9.57
C ASP A 181 -15.85 12.52 -10.52
N GLY A 182 -17.05 12.87 -11.00
CA GLY A 182 -17.28 13.96 -11.95
C GLY A 182 -17.17 13.55 -13.43
N ALA A 183 -16.85 12.30 -13.74
CA ALA A 183 -16.81 11.78 -15.10
C ALA A 183 -18.17 11.23 -15.54
N LEU A 184 -18.44 11.20 -16.85
CA LEU A 184 -19.65 10.57 -17.39
C LEU A 184 -19.42 9.05 -17.48
N THR A 185 -19.52 8.35 -16.35
CA THR A 185 -19.16 6.92 -16.24
C THR A 185 -20.18 6.07 -15.48
N ALA A 186 -21.27 6.63 -14.97
CA ALA A 186 -22.28 5.84 -14.27
C ALA A 186 -23.23 5.14 -15.24
N ASP A 187 -23.47 3.86 -14.99
CA ASP A 187 -24.24 3.00 -15.88
C ASP A 187 -25.71 2.97 -15.47
N LYS A 188 -26.60 2.88 -16.47
CA LYS A 188 -28.04 2.62 -16.27
C LYS A 188 -28.34 1.15 -16.52
N LEU A 189 -28.99 0.51 -15.56
CA LEU A 189 -29.51 -0.85 -15.67
C LEU A 189 -31.01 -0.77 -15.96
N THR A 190 -31.51 -1.62 -16.85
CA THR A 190 -32.94 -1.68 -17.21
C THR A 190 -33.45 -3.11 -17.14
N ASP A 191 -34.43 -3.36 -16.27
CA ASP A 191 -35.19 -4.61 -16.25
C ASP A 191 -36.38 -4.50 -17.21
N SER A 192 -36.44 -5.42 -18.16
CA SER A 192 -37.54 -5.57 -19.12
C SER A 192 -38.24 -6.92 -18.97
N ASP A 193 -37.81 -7.75 -18.02
CA ASP A 193 -38.32 -9.07 -17.76
C ASP A 193 -39.50 -8.99 -16.78
N GLY A 194 -40.71 -9.13 -17.31
CA GLY A 194 -41.94 -9.13 -16.50
C GLY A 194 -42.17 -10.44 -15.73
N GLY A 195 -41.23 -11.38 -15.73
CA GLY A 195 -41.37 -12.69 -15.08
C GLY A 195 -40.19 -13.11 -14.18
N ASN A 196 -39.01 -12.52 -14.36
CA ASN A 196 -37.82 -12.78 -13.56
C ASN A 196 -37.10 -11.47 -13.25
N PHE A 197 -36.30 -11.43 -12.19
CA PHE A 197 -35.45 -10.26 -11.95
C PHE A 197 -34.28 -10.22 -12.93
N PHE A 198 -34.19 -9.19 -13.75
CA PHE A 198 -32.94 -8.85 -14.43
C PHE A 198 -31.89 -8.49 -13.38
N ARG A 199 -30.67 -9.01 -13.56
CA ARG A 199 -29.54 -8.62 -12.71
C ARG A 199 -28.24 -8.55 -13.46
N VAL A 200 -27.40 -7.62 -13.03
CA VAL A 200 -25.99 -7.55 -13.38
C VAL A 200 -25.20 -8.06 -12.18
N GLN A 201 -24.28 -8.99 -12.41
CA GLN A 201 -23.49 -9.58 -11.35
C GLN A 201 -22.03 -9.77 -11.72
N GLN A 202 -21.18 -9.89 -10.71
CA GLN A 202 -19.80 -10.31 -10.84
C GLN A 202 -19.49 -11.28 -9.70
N THR A 203 -18.87 -12.40 -10.05
CA THR A 203 -18.27 -13.34 -9.10
C THR A 203 -16.78 -13.05 -9.03
N VAL A 204 -16.27 -12.91 -7.80
CA VAL A 204 -14.92 -12.45 -7.52
C VAL A 204 -14.23 -13.47 -6.62
N PRO A 205 -13.11 -14.08 -7.06
CA PRO A 205 -12.34 -14.98 -6.22
C PRO A 205 -11.74 -14.26 -5.02
N LEU A 206 -11.97 -14.78 -3.81
CA LEU A 206 -11.40 -14.27 -2.56
C LEU A 206 -10.02 -14.89 -2.25
N GLY A 207 -9.70 -16.02 -2.89
CA GLY A 207 -8.43 -16.74 -2.70
C GLY A 207 -8.26 -17.37 -1.31
N SER A 208 -9.32 -17.41 -0.50
CA SER A 208 -9.30 -17.89 0.88
C SER A 208 -10.71 -18.30 1.33
N THR A 209 -10.81 -19.43 2.03
CA THR A 209 -12.04 -19.88 2.71
C THR A 209 -12.05 -19.53 4.20
N LYS A 210 -11.16 -18.64 4.65
CA LYS A 210 -11.06 -18.25 6.06
C LYS A 210 -12.27 -17.43 6.49
N PRO A 211 -12.57 -17.37 7.80
CA PRO A 211 -13.63 -16.52 8.33
C PRO A 211 -13.19 -15.05 8.33
N ASP A 212 -13.02 -14.49 7.15
CA ASP A 212 -12.70 -13.08 6.95
C ASP A 212 -13.99 -12.27 6.74
N LEU A 213 -13.96 -11.00 7.15
CA LEU A 213 -15.05 -10.05 6.93
C LEU A 213 -14.82 -9.31 5.62
N TYR A 214 -15.85 -9.24 4.78
CA TYR A 214 -15.81 -8.56 3.49
C TYR A 214 -16.83 -7.43 3.44
N GLU A 215 -16.41 -6.25 2.96
CA GLU A 215 -17.26 -5.10 2.68
C GLU A 215 -17.55 -5.01 1.19
N PHE A 216 -18.82 -4.94 0.86
CA PHE A 216 -19.36 -4.73 -0.48
C PHE A 216 -19.89 -3.31 -0.57
N THR A 217 -19.36 -2.49 -1.47
CA THR A 217 -19.80 -1.11 -1.66
C THR A 217 -20.17 -0.79 -3.10
N LEU A 218 -21.07 0.19 -3.26
CA LEU A 218 -21.44 0.79 -4.54
C LEU A 218 -21.97 2.21 -4.32
N PHE A 219 -22.15 2.94 -5.40
CA PHE A 219 -22.78 4.25 -5.44
C PHE A 219 -24.12 4.21 -6.18
N VAL A 220 -25.10 4.96 -5.66
CA VAL A 220 -26.41 5.19 -6.30
C VAL A 220 -26.74 6.67 -6.31
N PRO A 221 -27.49 7.17 -7.30
CA PRO A 221 -27.88 8.57 -7.31
C PRO A 221 -28.87 8.86 -6.19
N VAL A 222 -28.84 10.10 -5.71
CA VAL A 222 -29.86 10.67 -4.84
C VAL A 222 -31.07 11.03 -5.70
N LEU A 223 -32.25 10.55 -5.32
CA LEU A 223 -33.49 10.88 -6.01
C LEU A 223 -34.32 11.88 -5.20
N SER A 224 -35.04 12.77 -5.89
CA SER A 224 -36.04 13.65 -5.26
C SER A 224 -37.33 12.91 -4.92
N SER A 225 -37.60 11.80 -5.62
CA SER A 225 -38.74 10.92 -5.42
C SER A 225 -38.38 9.53 -5.97
N GLN A 226 -38.92 8.47 -5.38
CA GLN A 226 -38.66 7.11 -5.81
C GLN A 226 -39.97 6.32 -5.97
N THR A 227 -40.16 5.76 -7.16
CA THR A 227 -41.27 4.86 -7.51
C THR A 227 -40.77 3.48 -7.94
N LEU A 228 -39.46 3.33 -8.11
CA LEU A 228 -38.79 2.10 -8.51
C LEU A 228 -37.59 1.91 -7.58
N TRP A 229 -37.55 0.78 -6.89
CA TRP A 229 -36.53 0.55 -5.88
C TRP A 229 -35.52 -0.47 -6.32
N GLN A 230 -34.24 -0.10 -6.26
CA GLN A 230 -33.13 -0.96 -6.64
C GLN A 230 -32.89 -2.05 -5.59
N GLY A 231 -32.52 -3.25 -6.05
CA GLY A 231 -32.08 -4.37 -5.23
C GLY A 231 -30.56 -4.51 -5.25
N PHE A 232 -29.95 -4.69 -4.08
CA PHE A 232 -28.53 -4.99 -3.93
C PHE A 232 -28.35 -6.25 -3.09
N ILE A 233 -27.68 -7.24 -3.66
CA ILE A 233 -27.34 -8.50 -3.01
C ILE A 233 -25.83 -8.58 -2.86
N ALA A 234 -25.40 -8.80 -1.61
CA ALA A 234 -24.03 -9.18 -1.27
C ALA A 234 -24.03 -10.65 -0.86
N GLU A 235 -23.05 -11.41 -1.34
CA GLU A 235 -22.93 -12.83 -1.02
C GLU A 235 -21.47 -13.27 -0.95
N VAL A 236 -21.18 -14.19 -0.04
CA VAL A 236 -19.93 -14.97 0.03
C VAL A 236 -20.28 -16.44 -0.19
N ALA A 237 -19.77 -17.04 -1.28
CA ALA A 237 -20.15 -18.36 -1.80
C ALA A 237 -18.92 -19.10 -2.39
N GLY A 238 -19.12 -20.11 -3.25
CA GLY A 238 -18.04 -20.73 -4.06
C GLY A 238 -17.76 -22.22 -3.80
N GLY A 239 -18.20 -22.77 -2.67
CA GLY A 239 -18.02 -24.20 -2.38
C GLY A 239 -18.65 -24.75 -1.10
N GLY A 240 -19.22 -23.88 -0.26
CA GLY A 240 -19.82 -24.22 1.03
C GLY A 240 -21.29 -23.86 1.15
N THR A 241 -21.73 -23.58 2.38
CA THR A 241 -23.04 -22.97 2.67
C THR A 241 -22.91 -21.46 2.45
N PRO A 242 -23.58 -20.87 1.43
CA PRO A 242 -23.45 -19.45 1.15
C PRO A 242 -23.88 -18.57 2.32
N VAL A 243 -23.29 -17.39 2.39
CA VAL A 243 -23.65 -16.32 3.32
C VAL A 243 -24.08 -15.14 2.49
N ASP A 244 -25.35 -14.76 2.54
CA ASP A 244 -25.91 -13.74 1.67
C ASP A 244 -26.90 -12.82 2.40
N THR A 245 -27.05 -11.62 1.85
CA THR A 245 -28.03 -10.65 2.29
C THR A 245 -28.49 -9.80 1.11
N ALA A 246 -29.77 -9.42 1.13
CA ALA A 246 -30.42 -8.72 0.05
C ALA A 246 -31.18 -7.51 0.60
N TYR A 247 -30.83 -6.33 0.10
CA TYR A 247 -31.39 -5.06 0.54
C TYR A 247 -32.07 -4.32 -0.61
N THR A 248 -33.20 -3.70 -0.31
CA THR A 248 -33.77 -2.64 -1.14
C THR A 248 -33.15 -1.30 -0.74
N ILE A 249 -32.83 -0.47 -1.72
CA ILE A 249 -32.18 0.83 -1.53
C ILE A 249 -33.20 1.98 -1.61
N ASP A 250 -33.33 2.77 -0.54
CA ASP A 250 -34.05 4.04 -0.52
C ASP A 250 -33.13 5.16 -1.00
N GLN A 251 -33.26 5.56 -2.26
CA GLN A 251 -32.42 6.59 -2.88
C GLN A 251 -32.88 8.01 -2.53
N VAL A 252 -34.07 8.17 -1.95
CA VAL A 252 -34.57 9.46 -1.48
C VAL A 252 -34.00 9.77 -0.10
N ASN A 253 -34.11 8.80 0.81
CA ASN A 253 -33.76 8.97 2.22
C ASN A 253 -32.35 8.48 2.56
N GLY A 254 -31.68 7.75 1.67
CA GLY A 254 -30.37 7.17 1.94
C GLY A 254 -30.45 6.05 2.97
N ALA A 255 -31.35 5.08 2.76
CA ALA A 255 -31.59 3.99 3.70
C ALA A 255 -31.53 2.62 3.01
N LEU A 256 -31.22 1.59 3.79
CA LEU A 256 -31.26 0.19 3.36
C LEU A 256 -32.36 -0.55 4.12
N VAL A 257 -33.20 -1.29 3.38
CA VAL A 257 -34.23 -2.15 3.98
C VAL A 257 -33.90 -3.60 3.68
N LEU A 258 -33.66 -4.39 4.73
CA LEU A 258 -33.37 -5.83 4.60
C LEU A 258 -34.61 -6.57 4.09
N ARG A 259 -34.43 -7.45 3.11
CA ARG A 259 -35.54 -8.15 2.43
C ARG A 259 -35.38 -9.65 2.44
N ALA A 260 -34.18 -10.14 2.22
CA ALA A 260 -33.85 -11.54 2.26
C ALA A 260 -32.38 -11.74 2.65
N GLY A 261 -32.00 -13.00 2.84
CA GLY A 261 -30.65 -13.40 3.19
C GLY A 261 -30.64 -14.59 4.13
N SER A 262 -29.64 -15.44 4.00
CA SER A 262 -29.32 -16.49 4.97
C SER A 262 -28.83 -15.92 6.30
N VAL A 263 -28.26 -14.71 6.30
CA VAL A 263 -27.75 -14.04 7.50
C VAL A 263 -28.10 -12.54 7.51
N ALA A 264 -28.08 -11.95 8.69
CA ALA A 264 -28.03 -10.50 8.82
C ALA A 264 -26.60 -9.99 8.54
N ALA A 265 -26.50 -8.86 7.85
CA ALA A 265 -25.21 -8.19 7.69
C ALA A 265 -24.65 -7.75 9.05
N GLN A 266 -23.34 -7.91 9.25
CA GLN A 266 -22.68 -7.44 10.46
C GLN A 266 -22.59 -5.91 10.53
N PHE A 267 -22.69 -5.27 9.36
CA PHE A 267 -22.64 -3.84 9.21
C PHE A 267 -23.41 -3.44 7.95
N THR A 268 -24.21 -2.39 8.06
CA THR A 268 -24.79 -1.69 6.93
C THR A 268 -24.61 -0.21 7.14
N ARG A 269 -24.27 0.52 6.08
CA ARG A 269 -24.10 1.97 6.14
C ARG A 269 -24.44 2.60 4.81
N VAL A 270 -25.08 3.76 4.89
CA VAL A 270 -25.30 4.63 3.75
C VAL A 270 -24.73 5.99 4.13
N ASP A 271 -23.70 6.41 3.41
CA ASP A 271 -23.10 7.73 3.55
C ASP A 271 -23.56 8.63 2.41
N ARG A 272 -23.88 9.88 2.72
CA ARG A 272 -24.00 10.91 1.69
C ARG A 272 -22.61 11.21 1.18
N PHE A 273 -22.28 10.80 -0.04
CA PHE A 273 -20.95 11.04 -0.60
C PHE A 273 -20.80 12.48 -1.09
N ASN A 274 -21.79 12.96 -1.85
CA ASN A 274 -21.90 14.35 -2.28
C ASN A 274 -23.38 14.74 -2.46
N ALA A 275 -23.66 15.86 -3.13
CA ALA A 275 -25.03 16.33 -3.35
C ALA A 275 -25.87 15.37 -4.21
N ASP A 276 -25.24 14.56 -5.07
CA ASP A 276 -25.92 13.79 -6.10
C ASP A 276 -25.83 12.28 -5.87
N TRP A 277 -24.99 11.82 -4.94
CA TRP A 277 -24.67 10.40 -4.75
C TRP A 277 -24.71 9.95 -3.29
N TRP A 278 -25.35 8.80 -3.09
CA TRP A 278 -25.19 7.97 -1.89
C TRP A 278 -24.09 6.94 -2.12
N ARG A 279 -23.35 6.64 -1.06
CA ARG A 279 -22.43 5.50 -1.01
C ARG A 279 -22.96 4.48 -0.03
N ILE A 280 -23.06 3.23 -0.48
CA ILE A 280 -23.64 2.13 0.28
C ILE A 280 -22.53 1.15 0.64
N GLY A 281 -22.57 0.60 1.85
CA GLY A 281 -21.73 -0.52 2.23
C GLY A 281 -22.45 -1.55 3.08
N ILE A 282 -22.15 -2.81 2.79
CA ILE A 282 -22.68 -4.00 3.48
C ILE A 282 -21.49 -4.87 3.86
N ARG A 283 -21.45 -5.40 5.09
CA ARG A 283 -20.43 -6.38 5.48
C ARG A 283 -20.97 -7.75 5.79
N LEU A 284 -20.33 -8.75 5.20
CA LEU A 284 -20.61 -10.16 5.40
C LEU A 284 -19.38 -10.91 5.86
N GLN A 285 -19.57 -11.71 6.90
CA GLN A 285 -18.56 -12.58 7.47
C GLN A 285 -18.58 -13.91 6.73
N ASN A 286 -17.45 -14.29 6.13
CA ASN A 286 -17.32 -15.64 5.61
C ASN A 286 -17.45 -16.63 6.80
N ASN A 287 -18.27 -17.66 6.63
CA ASN A 287 -18.55 -18.67 7.65
C ASN A 287 -17.55 -19.84 7.64
N ALA A 288 -16.51 -19.76 6.81
CA ALA A 288 -15.48 -20.77 6.63
C ALA A 288 -15.98 -22.17 6.25
N SER A 289 -17.16 -22.24 5.60
CA SER A 289 -17.74 -23.50 5.14
C SER A 289 -17.18 -23.99 3.79
N GLY A 290 -16.11 -23.36 3.28
CA GLY A 290 -15.56 -23.61 1.95
C GLY A 290 -15.96 -22.57 0.91
N ASN A 291 -16.48 -21.42 1.33
CA ASN A 291 -16.76 -20.30 0.42
C ASN A 291 -15.47 -19.55 0.10
N ASP A 292 -15.11 -19.47 -1.17
CA ASP A 292 -13.91 -18.83 -1.72
C ASP A 292 -14.22 -17.74 -2.75
N ASP A 293 -15.48 -17.40 -2.96
CA ASP A 293 -15.95 -16.35 -3.86
C ASP A 293 -16.79 -15.30 -3.12
N ALA A 294 -16.71 -14.05 -3.58
CA ALA A 294 -17.69 -13.00 -3.30
C ALA A 294 -18.53 -12.75 -4.54
N VAL A 295 -19.83 -12.59 -4.37
CA VAL A 295 -20.77 -12.31 -5.47
C VAL A 295 -21.50 -11.00 -5.19
N ILE A 296 -21.35 -10.05 -6.10
CA ILE A 296 -22.16 -8.82 -6.14
C ILE A 296 -23.29 -9.04 -7.14
N ARG A 297 -24.55 -8.77 -6.76
CA ARG A 297 -25.66 -8.72 -7.71
C ARG A 297 -26.49 -7.46 -7.55
N LEU A 298 -26.83 -6.82 -8.66
CA LEU A 298 -27.69 -5.64 -8.70
C LEU A 298 -28.88 -5.90 -9.60
N GLN A 299 -30.04 -5.47 -9.11
CA GLN A 299 -31.30 -5.50 -9.84
C GLN A 299 -31.79 -4.05 -9.93
N PRO A 300 -32.04 -3.50 -11.13
CA PRO A 300 -32.45 -2.11 -11.27
C PRO A 300 -33.79 -1.83 -10.59
N THR A 301 -34.69 -2.81 -10.54
CA THR A 301 -35.95 -2.65 -9.82
C THR A 301 -36.40 -3.99 -9.22
N VAL A 302 -36.85 -3.96 -7.96
CA VAL A 302 -37.36 -5.14 -7.25
C VAL A 302 -38.75 -4.94 -6.65
N ASN A 303 -39.21 -3.70 -6.48
CA ASN A 303 -40.59 -3.35 -6.13
C ASN A 303 -40.89 -1.88 -6.51
N THR A 304 -42.15 -1.47 -6.37
CA THR A 304 -42.63 -0.13 -6.73
C THR A 304 -43.00 0.74 -5.53
N ASP A 305 -43.05 0.16 -4.33
CA ASP A 305 -43.60 0.80 -3.13
C ASP A 305 -42.59 0.89 -1.98
N GLY A 306 -41.40 0.31 -2.14
CA GLY A 306 -40.40 0.28 -1.07
C GLY A 306 -40.81 -0.55 0.13
N THR A 307 -41.84 -1.39 0.01
CA THR A 307 -42.32 -2.25 1.09
C THR A 307 -42.42 -3.71 0.65
N GLY A 308 -42.71 -4.61 1.60
CA GLY A 308 -42.99 -6.01 1.30
C GLY A 308 -41.82 -6.82 0.71
N THR A 309 -42.20 -7.86 -0.04
CA THR A 309 -41.32 -8.82 -0.72
C THR A 309 -40.95 -8.30 -2.09
N TRP A 310 -39.77 -8.67 -2.60
CA TRP A 310 -39.40 -8.41 -3.99
C TRP A 310 -40.35 -9.10 -4.96
N VAL A 311 -40.71 -8.41 -6.04
CA VAL A 311 -41.70 -8.85 -7.02
C VAL A 311 -41.07 -8.92 -8.41
N ALA A 312 -40.88 -10.14 -8.92
CA ALA A 312 -40.19 -10.40 -10.18
C ALA A 312 -40.91 -9.86 -11.44
N SER A 313 -42.18 -9.47 -11.32
CA SER A 313 -42.92 -8.86 -12.42
C SER A 313 -42.76 -7.35 -12.53
N VAL A 314 -42.05 -6.73 -11.60
CA VAL A 314 -41.79 -5.28 -11.63
C VAL A 314 -40.60 -5.02 -12.53
N THR A 315 -40.81 -4.15 -13.52
CA THR A 315 -39.79 -3.69 -14.47
C THR A 315 -39.46 -2.22 -14.20
N GLY A 316 -38.31 -1.77 -14.69
CA GLY A 316 -37.84 -0.42 -14.45
C GLY A 316 -36.34 -0.26 -14.63
N ASP A 317 -35.86 0.96 -14.46
CA ASP A 317 -34.45 1.28 -14.57
C ASP A 317 -33.93 2.03 -13.34
N ASN A 318 -32.62 1.92 -13.13
CA ASN A 318 -31.89 2.66 -12.11
C ASN A 318 -30.40 2.79 -12.50
N HIS A 319 -29.75 3.82 -11.98
CA HIS A 319 -28.32 4.07 -12.18
C HIS A 319 -27.48 3.58 -11.02
N THR A 320 -26.23 3.27 -11.31
CA THR A 320 -25.26 2.86 -10.30
C THR A 320 -23.83 3.04 -10.79
N TRP A 321 -22.87 3.03 -9.86
CA TRP A 321 -21.46 3.20 -10.18
C TRP A 321 -20.55 2.64 -9.06
N GLY A 322 -19.29 2.38 -9.38
CA GLY A 322 -18.19 2.25 -8.41
C GLY A 322 -18.30 1.05 -7.47
N PHE A 323 -18.34 -0.16 -8.02
CA PHE A 323 -18.42 -1.39 -7.24
C PHE A 323 -17.10 -1.74 -6.57
N GLN A 324 -17.19 -2.18 -5.32
CA GLN A 324 -16.03 -2.68 -4.62
C GLN A 324 -16.36 -3.81 -3.67
N VAL A 325 -15.47 -4.81 -3.66
CA VAL A 325 -15.40 -5.82 -2.59
C VAL A 325 -14.02 -5.70 -1.98
N SER A 326 -13.95 -5.62 -0.65
CA SER A 326 -12.67 -5.63 0.04
C SER A 326 -12.75 -6.39 1.34
N ARG A 327 -11.63 -6.98 1.74
CA ARG A 327 -11.48 -7.53 3.08
C ARG A 327 -11.36 -6.38 4.08
N VAL A 328 -12.03 -6.51 5.22
CA VAL A 328 -12.05 -5.48 6.27
C VAL A 328 -11.87 -6.09 7.65
N HIS A 329 -11.41 -5.29 8.60
CA HIS A 329 -11.31 -5.70 10.00
C HIS A 329 -12.67 -5.56 10.70
N ALA A 330 -13.00 -6.47 11.63
CA ALA A 330 -14.27 -6.48 12.36
C ALA A 330 -14.56 -5.16 13.11
N ASN A 331 -13.50 -4.47 13.57
CA ASN A 331 -13.61 -3.24 14.36
C ASN A 331 -13.73 -1.95 13.51
N LYS A 332 -13.75 -2.05 12.17
CA LYS A 332 -13.94 -0.87 11.31
C LYS A 332 -15.38 -0.35 11.49
N THR A 333 -15.57 0.97 11.57
CA THR A 333 -16.93 1.57 11.72
C THR A 333 -17.31 2.50 10.56
N SER A 334 -16.36 2.85 9.71
CA SER A 334 -16.56 3.61 8.46
C SER A 334 -16.45 2.73 7.23
N LEU A 335 -17.06 3.17 6.13
CA LEU A 335 -16.80 2.58 4.83
C LEU A 335 -15.31 2.69 4.50
N ILE A 336 -14.77 1.69 3.83
CA ILE A 336 -13.42 1.76 3.26
C ILE A 336 -13.38 2.81 2.14
N PRO A 337 -12.26 3.50 1.87
CA PRO A 337 -12.15 4.36 0.70
C PRO A 337 -12.45 3.59 -0.61
N TYR A 338 -13.04 4.28 -1.58
CA TYR A 338 -13.30 3.67 -2.90
C TYR A 338 -11.98 3.57 -3.68
N VAL A 339 -11.76 2.42 -4.32
CA VAL A 339 -10.59 2.17 -5.17
C VAL A 339 -11.08 1.70 -6.56
N PRO A 340 -10.88 2.50 -7.63
CA PRO A 340 -11.32 2.14 -8.98
C PRO A 340 -10.53 0.97 -9.56
N THR A 341 -11.16 0.17 -10.42
CA THR A 341 -10.52 -0.94 -11.13
C THR A 341 -10.85 -0.96 -12.63
N ASP A 342 -9.84 -0.70 -13.46
CA ASP A 342 -10.07 -0.42 -14.89
C ASP A 342 -9.87 -1.64 -15.78
N ALA A 343 -9.21 -2.70 -15.30
CA ALA A 343 -8.90 -3.88 -16.13
C ALA A 343 -8.65 -5.18 -15.36
N ALA A 344 -8.07 -5.12 -14.17
CA ALA A 344 -7.85 -6.27 -13.30
C ALA A 344 -8.42 -5.98 -11.92
N ALA A 345 -8.86 -7.03 -11.22
CA ALA A 345 -9.04 -6.95 -9.78
C ALA A 345 -7.71 -6.47 -9.19
N ILE A 346 -7.74 -5.55 -8.22
CA ILE A 346 -6.58 -5.32 -7.37
C ILE A 346 -6.56 -6.46 -6.35
N GLY A 347 -6.46 -7.70 -6.85
CA GLY A 347 -6.49 -8.94 -6.12
C GLY A 347 -5.10 -9.56 -6.02
N THR A 348 -4.90 -10.33 -4.96
CA THR A 348 -3.67 -10.89 -4.36
C THR A 348 -2.80 -11.81 -5.24
N THR A 349 -2.89 -11.75 -6.57
CA THR A 349 -1.92 -12.44 -7.44
C THR A 349 -0.72 -11.51 -7.63
N PRO A 350 0.52 -11.90 -7.26
CA PRO A 350 1.68 -11.06 -7.48
C PRO A 350 1.77 -10.76 -8.97
N LEU A 351 1.59 -9.49 -9.32
CA LEU A 351 2.04 -8.99 -10.61
C LEU A 351 3.53 -9.33 -10.67
N ALA A 352 3.92 -10.19 -11.61
CA ALA A 352 5.33 -10.40 -11.91
C ALA A 352 5.93 -9.00 -12.17
N PRO A 353 7.00 -8.63 -11.46
CA PRO A 353 7.45 -7.25 -11.44
C PRO A 353 7.88 -6.81 -12.83
N SER A 354 7.19 -5.81 -13.40
CA SER A 354 7.76 -4.97 -14.45
C SER A 354 8.69 -3.96 -13.78
N LEU A 355 9.94 -4.36 -13.58
CA LEU A 355 11.04 -3.50 -13.14
C LEU A 355 11.25 -2.34 -14.12
N GLU A 356 11.43 -1.11 -13.62
CA GLU A 356 12.32 -0.05 -14.15
C GLU A 356 12.22 1.13 -13.16
N ASN A 357 13.30 1.70 -12.60
CA ASN A 357 14.60 2.04 -13.18
C ASN A 357 15.72 2.10 -12.12
N TYR A 358 16.94 1.70 -12.53
CA TYR A 358 18.29 1.85 -11.93
C TYR A 358 18.47 1.97 -10.40
N VAL A 359 19.23 1.03 -9.82
CA VAL A 359 19.80 1.17 -8.47
C VAL A 359 21.32 1.35 -8.59
N ILE A 360 21.81 2.56 -8.32
CA ILE A 360 23.23 2.80 -8.07
C ILE A 360 23.47 2.61 -6.57
N ALA A 361 24.03 1.46 -6.18
CA ALA A 361 24.42 1.21 -4.80
C ALA A 361 25.83 1.78 -4.54
N ARG A 362 25.94 2.81 -3.70
CA ARG A 362 27.22 3.26 -3.13
C ARG A 362 27.41 2.58 -1.78
N GLU A 363 28.32 1.61 -1.70
CA GLU A 363 28.71 1.01 -0.42
C GLU A 363 30.04 1.60 0.07
N ARG A 364 30.04 2.12 1.30
CA ARG A 364 31.26 2.47 2.04
C ARG A 364 31.58 1.29 2.95
N GLU A 365 32.57 0.49 2.57
CA GLU A 365 33.06 -0.63 3.38
C GLU A 365 33.80 -0.06 4.62
N ASP A 366 33.12 0.08 5.76
CA ASP A 366 33.78 0.46 7.01
C ASP A 366 34.43 -0.80 7.63
N ARG A 367 35.73 -0.97 7.39
CA ARG A 367 36.51 -2.11 7.90
C ARG A 367 36.86 -1.96 9.38
N ALA A 368 35.86 -1.76 10.23
CA ALA A 368 36.06 -1.55 11.66
C ALA A 368 36.24 -2.84 12.49
N VAL A 369 36.14 -4.04 11.92
CA VAL A 369 36.33 -5.29 12.67
C VAL A 369 37.44 -6.14 12.08
N PHE A 370 38.64 -6.06 12.68
CA PHE A 370 39.73 -6.99 12.45
C PHE A 370 39.54 -8.22 13.36
N LYS A 371 39.50 -9.42 12.77
CA LYS A 371 39.68 -10.68 13.51
C LYS A 371 41.17 -10.90 13.77
N ASP A 372 41.51 -11.33 14.98
CA ASP A 372 42.87 -11.63 15.40
C ASP A 372 43.52 -12.72 14.52
N VAL A 373 44.60 -12.35 13.83
CA VAL A 373 45.67 -13.29 13.44
C VAL A 373 47.02 -12.60 13.62
N PHE A 374 47.94 -13.36 14.21
CA PHE A 374 49.24 -12.99 14.75
C PHE A 374 50.19 -12.18 13.84
N ARG A 375 50.84 -11.19 14.47
CA ARG A 375 52.21 -10.65 14.22
C ARG A 375 52.50 -9.96 12.87
N ALA A 376 52.16 -8.67 12.80
CA ALA A 376 53.06 -7.54 12.52
C ALA A 376 52.20 -6.26 12.54
N SER A 377 52.42 -5.36 13.51
CA SER A 377 51.60 -4.16 13.68
C SER A 377 51.70 -3.21 12.47
N PRO A 378 50.59 -2.87 11.79
CA PRO A 378 50.53 -1.72 10.91
C PRO A 378 50.26 -0.46 11.75
N ILE A 379 50.96 0.63 11.44
CA ILE A 379 50.75 1.96 12.02
C ILE A 379 49.41 2.50 11.50
N ARG A 380 48.50 2.90 12.41
CA ARG A 380 47.31 3.69 12.06
C ARG A 380 47.74 5.12 11.70
N VAL A 381 47.27 5.62 10.55
CA VAL A 381 47.24 7.07 10.27
C VAL A 381 45.80 7.52 10.48
N ALA A 382 45.54 8.26 11.56
CA ALA A 382 44.22 8.87 11.78
C ALA A 382 44.01 9.97 10.72
N GLY A 383 42.90 9.89 9.97
CA GLY A 383 42.58 10.83 8.89
C GLY A 383 42.74 10.30 7.47
N SER A 384 43.04 9.02 7.25
CA SER A 384 43.02 8.45 5.89
C SER A 384 41.59 8.39 5.35
N PRO A 385 41.27 9.03 4.21
CA PRO A 385 39.94 8.97 3.61
C PRO A 385 39.66 7.56 3.07
N GLY A 386 38.40 7.12 3.18
CA GLY A 386 37.97 5.77 2.79
C GLY A 386 38.00 5.58 1.28
N ARG A 387 38.26 4.34 0.82
CA ARG A 387 38.09 3.98 -0.60
C ARG A 387 36.61 3.97 -0.96
N VAL A 388 36.24 4.58 -2.10
CA VAL A 388 34.88 4.50 -2.64
C VAL A 388 34.85 3.42 -3.71
N ARG A 389 33.92 2.47 -3.57
CA ARG A 389 33.65 1.43 -4.57
C ARG A 389 32.36 1.78 -5.30
N LEU A 390 32.41 1.82 -6.63
CA LEU A 390 31.23 1.98 -7.49
C LEU A 390 30.99 0.65 -8.20
N ASN A 391 29.84 0.04 -7.96
CA ASN A 391 29.37 -1.15 -8.68
C ASN A 391 28.21 -0.73 -9.59
N VAL A 392 28.35 -0.96 -10.89
CA VAL A 392 27.25 -0.78 -11.87
C VAL A 392 26.68 -2.16 -12.13
N VAL A 393 25.41 -2.40 -11.77
CA VAL A 393 24.78 -3.74 -11.82
C VAL A 393 23.74 -3.78 -12.94
N GLY A 394 24.20 -4.01 -14.17
CA GLY A 394 23.38 -4.47 -15.32
C GLY A 394 22.82 -3.46 -16.33
N ILE A 395 22.53 -3.96 -17.54
CA ILE A 395 21.80 -3.26 -18.62
C ILE A 395 20.51 -4.05 -18.88
N LYS A 396 19.34 -3.40 -18.79
CA LYS A 396 18.05 -4.05 -18.98
C LYS A 396 17.55 -3.94 -20.42
N GLN A 397 16.99 -5.03 -20.96
CA GLN A 397 16.33 -5.08 -22.26
C GLN A 397 14.80 -4.84 -22.11
N LEU A 398 14.21 -4.05 -23.02
CA LEU A 398 12.74 -3.90 -23.11
C LEU A 398 12.12 -5.19 -23.66
N THR A 399 10.99 -5.62 -23.10
CA THR A 399 10.35 -6.92 -23.33
C THR A 399 9.72 -7.12 -24.71
N THR A 400 9.79 -6.13 -25.60
CA THR A 400 9.35 -6.27 -27.01
C THR A 400 10.56 -6.54 -27.89
N GLN A 401 10.91 -7.82 -28.05
CA GLN A 401 12.03 -8.22 -28.90
C GLN A 401 11.76 -7.86 -30.37
N THR A 402 12.50 -6.89 -30.88
CA THR A 402 12.70 -6.68 -32.32
C THR A 402 14.14 -7.03 -32.66
N GLU A 403 14.44 -7.39 -33.91
CA GLU A 403 15.81 -7.70 -34.38
C GLU A 403 16.81 -6.55 -34.04
N ALA A 404 16.32 -5.31 -34.04
CA ALA A 404 17.08 -4.13 -33.63
C ALA A 404 17.51 -4.15 -32.14
N THR A 405 16.66 -4.63 -31.23
CA THR A 405 16.98 -4.68 -29.79
C THR A 405 18.03 -5.74 -29.45
N LEU A 406 18.09 -6.85 -30.20
CA LEU A 406 19.13 -7.86 -30.05
C LEU A 406 20.49 -7.35 -30.54
N LEU A 407 20.51 -6.61 -31.66
CA LEU A 407 21.73 -6.01 -32.20
C LEU A 407 22.30 -4.97 -31.22
N GLN A 408 21.46 -4.09 -30.66
CA GLN A 408 21.87 -3.12 -29.64
C GLN A 408 22.48 -3.78 -28.39
N ARG A 409 21.95 -4.94 -27.99
CA ARG A 409 22.53 -5.73 -26.89
C ARG A 409 23.91 -6.27 -27.25
N GLN A 410 24.07 -6.88 -28.43
CA GLN A 410 25.36 -7.41 -28.87
C GLN A 410 26.42 -6.30 -29.02
N GLU A 411 26.00 -5.10 -29.45
CA GLU A 411 26.86 -3.91 -29.47
C GLU A 411 27.27 -3.47 -28.06
N ALA A 412 26.33 -3.42 -27.10
CA ALA A 412 26.64 -3.06 -25.72
C ALA A 412 27.56 -4.10 -25.03
N GLU A 413 27.31 -5.40 -25.24
CA GLU A 413 28.17 -6.50 -24.80
C GLU A 413 29.59 -6.34 -25.39
N GLY A 414 29.70 -6.05 -26.69
CA GLY A 414 30.99 -5.82 -27.35
C GLY A 414 31.74 -4.59 -26.84
N ILE A 415 31.03 -3.50 -26.53
CA ILE A 415 31.62 -2.30 -25.92
C ILE A 415 32.15 -2.61 -24.52
N ILE A 416 31.41 -3.35 -23.71
CA ILE A 416 31.82 -3.68 -22.33
C ILE A 416 32.95 -4.72 -22.32
N GLU A 417 32.93 -5.71 -23.21
CA GLU A 417 34.06 -6.62 -23.37
C GLU A 417 35.34 -5.86 -23.72
N ALA A 418 35.25 -4.83 -24.57
CA ALA A 418 36.39 -3.96 -24.89
C ALA A 418 36.89 -3.15 -23.69
N TRP A 419 36.10 -2.98 -22.62
CA TRP A 419 36.55 -2.32 -21.39
C TRP A 419 37.49 -3.20 -20.56
N ASN A 420 37.56 -4.51 -20.80
CA ASN A 420 38.63 -5.33 -20.21
C ASN A 420 40.03 -4.82 -20.57
N ASP A 421 40.19 -4.25 -21.77
CA ASP A 421 41.46 -3.63 -22.19
C ASP A 421 41.76 -2.31 -21.47
N LEU A 422 40.78 -1.78 -20.72
CA LEU A 422 40.92 -0.58 -19.89
C LEU A 422 41.16 -0.91 -18.42
N VAL A 423 41.07 -2.18 -18.01
CA VAL A 423 41.38 -2.60 -16.63
C VAL A 423 42.84 -2.32 -16.33
N GLY A 424 43.11 -1.67 -15.19
CA GLY A 424 44.45 -1.25 -14.79
C GLY A 424 44.90 0.10 -15.38
N LYS A 425 44.03 0.80 -16.13
CA LYS A 425 44.32 2.14 -16.67
C LYS A 425 43.53 3.22 -15.93
N ASP A 426 44.15 4.38 -15.80
CA ASP A 426 43.50 5.58 -15.26
C ASP A 426 42.68 6.28 -16.35
N GLY A 427 41.54 6.81 -15.97
CA GLY A 427 40.65 7.54 -16.87
C GLY A 427 39.69 8.48 -16.15
N LEU A 428 38.82 9.13 -16.91
CA LEU A 428 37.73 9.95 -16.39
C LEU A 428 36.42 9.19 -16.56
N LEU A 429 35.79 8.82 -15.45
CA LEU A 429 34.44 8.30 -15.44
C LEU A 429 33.47 9.48 -15.54
N ARG A 430 32.70 9.53 -16.63
CA ARG A 430 31.60 10.48 -16.82
C ARG A 430 30.30 9.82 -16.39
N ILE A 431 29.61 10.42 -15.43
CA ILE A 431 28.28 9.99 -15.01
C ILE A 431 27.28 11.05 -15.47
N ASP A 432 26.50 10.72 -16.49
CA ASP A 432 25.40 11.57 -16.95
C ASP A 432 24.13 11.19 -16.18
N ASN A 433 23.75 12.04 -15.23
CA ASN A 433 22.54 11.86 -14.42
C ASN A 433 21.31 12.54 -15.04
N GLY A 434 21.36 12.99 -16.30
CA GLY A 434 20.24 13.64 -16.98
C GLY A 434 19.91 15.06 -16.49
N VAL A 435 20.74 15.61 -15.59
CA VAL A 435 20.69 17.01 -15.14
C VAL A 435 21.86 17.74 -15.81
N THR A 436 21.64 18.96 -16.31
CA THR A 436 22.66 19.74 -17.01
C THR A 436 23.92 19.93 -16.16
N GLY A 437 24.94 19.12 -16.43
CA GLY A 437 26.24 19.10 -15.75
C GLY A 437 26.78 17.66 -15.66
N GLU A 438 27.71 17.29 -16.53
CA GLU A 438 28.42 16.00 -16.44
C GLU A 438 29.34 16.00 -15.21
N GLU A 439 29.14 15.05 -14.29
CA GLU A 439 30.12 14.80 -13.22
C GLU A 439 31.26 13.95 -13.81
N GLN A 440 32.48 14.45 -13.72
CA GLN A 440 33.70 13.76 -14.15
C GLN A 440 34.52 13.36 -12.94
N ILE A 441 34.73 12.06 -12.76
CA ILE A 441 35.48 11.51 -11.64
C ILE A 441 36.74 10.84 -12.20
N ALA A 442 37.91 11.24 -11.71
CA ALA A 442 39.14 10.52 -12.00
C ALA A 442 39.06 9.13 -11.35
N ALA A 443 39.10 8.09 -12.17
CA ALA A 443 38.89 6.71 -11.73
C ALA A 443 39.81 5.75 -12.48
N HIS A 444 40.25 4.74 -11.77
CA HIS A 444 41.01 3.59 -12.22
C HIS A 444 40.05 2.40 -12.32
N LEU A 445 39.85 1.85 -13.50
CA LEU A 445 39.00 0.67 -13.66
C LEU A 445 39.78 -0.56 -13.17
N SER A 446 39.42 -1.15 -12.03
CA SER A 446 40.16 -2.26 -11.43
C SER A 446 39.58 -3.64 -11.72
N GLY A 447 38.39 -3.71 -12.33
CA GLY A 447 37.83 -4.96 -12.82
C GLY A 447 36.57 -4.77 -13.63
N VAL A 448 36.38 -5.66 -14.60
CA VAL A 448 35.14 -5.84 -15.35
C VAL A 448 34.83 -7.34 -15.32
N SER A 449 33.66 -7.71 -14.82
CA SER A 449 33.19 -9.10 -14.87
C SER A 449 31.74 -9.13 -15.33
N ILE A 450 31.40 -10.09 -16.18
CA ILE A 450 30.00 -10.38 -16.51
C ILE A 450 29.45 -11.22 -15.35
N GLY A 451 28.41 -10.73 -14.70
CA GLY A 451 27.78 -11.43 -13.58
C GLY A 451 27.10 -12.71 -14.05
N ASP A 452 27.13 -13.75 -13.21
CA ASP A 452 26.55 -15.08 -13.49
C ASP A 452 25.01 -15.10 -13.54
N LEU A 453 24.35 -13.94 -13.44
CA LEU A 453 22.90 -13.84 -13.43
C LEU A 453 22.33 -14.09 -14.83
N ARG A 454 22.15 -15.37 -15.17
CA ARG A 454 21.47 -15.81 -16.39
C ARG A 454 19.96 -15.64 -16.25
N LEU A 455 19.48 -14.42 -16.43
CA LEU A 455 18.08 -14.21 -16.77
C LEU A 455 17.93 -14.35 -18.30
N PRO A 456 16.82 -14.91 -18.82
CA PRO A 456 16.60 -15.05 -20.26
C PRO A 456 16.74 -13.73 -21.02
N ASP A 457 16.44 -12.61 -20.36
CA ASP A 457 16.29 -11.28 -20.95
C ASP A 457 17.12 -10.17 -20.26
N ALA A 458 18.13 -10.53 -19.45
CA ALA A 458 19.03 -9.54 -18.84
C ALA A 458 20.46 -10.06 -18.73
N VAL A 459 21.42 -9.16 -18.94
CA VAL A 459 22.84 -9.40 -18.64
C VAL A 459 23.26 -8.42 -17.57
N THR A 460 23.76 -8.97 -16.47
CA THR A 460 24.36 -8.19 -15.40
C THR A 460 25.85 -8.06 -15.67
N PHE A 461 26.36 -6.83 -15.62
CA PHE A 461 27.78 -6.56 -15.58
C PHE A 461 28.11 -6.08 -14.18
N ASP A 462 29.31 -6.39 -13.70
CA ASP A 462 29.91 -5.81 -12.51
C ASP A 462 31.15 -5.03 -12.97
N LEU A 463 31.04 -3.69 -12.95
CA LEU A 463 32.13 -2.78 -13.23
C LEU A 463 32.70 -2.26 -11.92
N ARG A 464 34.01 -2.35 -11.74
CA ARG A 464 34.69 -1.91 -10.52
C ARG A 464 35.62 -0.74 -10.81
N PHE A 465 35.26 0.42 -10.30
CA PHE A 465 36.09 1.64 -10.36
C PHE A 465 36.74 1.92 -9.00
N GLU A 466 38.01 2.29 -9.03
CA GLU A 466 38.83 2.72 -7.89
C GLU A 466 39.30 4.15 -8.15
N THR A 467 38.95 5.12 -7.33
CA THR A 467 39.41 6.50 -7.54
C THR A 467 40.70 6.73 -6.76
N GLU A 468 41.79 7.15 -7.43
CA GLU A 468 42.95 7.73 -6.73
C GLU A 468 42.69 9.22 -6.50
N TYR A 469 42.96 9.67 -5.27
CA TYR A 469 42.80 11.06 -4.88
C TYR A 469 43.89 11.93 -5.54
N SER A 470 43.50 12.87 -6.40
CA SER A 470 44.19 14.17 -6.43
C SER A 470 43.48 15.10 -5.45
N GLU A 471 44.26 15.87 -4.68
CA GLU A 471 43.86 16.76 -3.57
C GLU A 471 42.50 17.48 -3.69
#